data_AF-A0A9E2BZE5-F1
#
_entry.id   AF-A0A9E2BZE5-F1
#
_cell.length_a   1.000
_cell.length_b   1.000
_cell.length_c   1.000
_cell.angle_alpha   90.00
_cell.angle_beta   90.00
_cell.angle_gamma   90.00
#
_symmetry.space_group_name_H-M   'P 1'
#
loop_
_entity.id
_entity.type
_entity.pdbx_description
1 polymer ?
#
loop_
_entity_poly.entity_id
_entity_poly.type
_entity_poly.pdbx_seq_one_letter_code
_entity_poly.pdbx_strand_id
1 'polypeptide(L)' 'MPNFAYVIKDSEGKRVEDYLRAASVDGAMETLRRRGSEIVSIREIKSEFQADRLTVPEQINLALYKARTHVQSVDFS' A
#
# COMPACT_ATOMS: atom_id res chain seq x y z
N MET A 1 -9.08 -8.19 9.88
CA MET A 1 -9.03 -6.75 10.19
C MET A 1 -8.77 -5.99 8.90
N PRO A 2 -9.57 -4.97 8.58
CA PRO A 2 -9.34 -4.12 7.41
C PRO A 2 -7.98 -3.43 7.47
N ASN A 3 -7.42 -3.17 6.29
CA ASN A 3 -6.17 -2.43 6.14
C ASN A 3 -6.49 -1.04 5.61
N PHE A 4 -5.88 -0.03 6.18
CA PHE A 4 -6.10 1.37 5.81
C PHE A 4 -4.81 1.93 5.24
N ALA A 5 -4.89 2.50 4.04
CA ALA A 5 -3.84 3.38 3.53
C ALA A 5 -4.06 4.76 4.13
N TYR A 6 -3.01 5.38 4.63
CA TYR A 6 -3.07 6.75 5.10
C TYR A 6 -1.89 7.56 4.57
N VAL A 7 -2.13 8.86 4.43
CA VAL A 7 -1.11 9.87 4.16
C VAL A 7 -1.09 10.81 5.34
N ILE A 8 0.07 10.92 5.98
CA ILE A 8 0.32 11.91 7.02
C ILE A 8 1.36 12.91 6.53
N LYS A 9 1.33 14.10 7.12
CA LYS A 9 2.40 15.07 7.02
C LYS A 9 3.21 15.00 8.32
N ASP A 10 4.48 14.67 8.18
CA ASP A 10 5.41 14.63 9.31
C ASP A 10 5.76 16.07 9.78
N SER A 11 6.44 16.17 10.92
CA SER A 11 6.91 17.41 11.54
C SER A 11 7.80 18.24 10.62
N GLU A 12 8.53 17.57 9.72
CA GLU A 12 9.38 18.21 8.68
C GLU A 12 8.57 18.66 7.44
N GLY A 13 7.25 18.49 7.46
CA GLY A 13 6.36 18.81 6.35
C GLY A 13 6.37 17.79 5.21
N LYS A 14 7.11 16.68 5.35
CA LYS A 14 7.17 15.60 4.37
C LYS A 14 5.87 14.79 4.40
N ARG A 15 5.32 14.50 3.22
CA ARG A 15 4.20 13.57 3.06
C ARG A 15 4.71 12.15 3.13
N VAL A 16 4.17 11.37 4.07
CA VAL A 16 4.48 9.96 4.28
C VAL A 16 3.20 9.16 4.05
N GLU A 17 3.25 8.22 3.10
CA GLU A 17 2.18 7.28 2.83
C GLU A 17 2.54 5.92 3.44
N ASP A 18 1.63 5.33 4.21
CA ASP A 18 1.86 4.04 4.87
C ASP A 18 0.53 3.29 5.11
N TYR A 19 0.59 2.13 5.76
CA TYR A 19 -0.50 1.17 5.90
C TYR A 19 -0.71 0.77 7.36
N LEU A 20 -1.97 0.66 7.76
CA LEU A 20 -2.36 0.46 9.17
C LEU A 20 -3.54 -0.50 9.24
N ARG A 21 -3.40 -1.57 10.03
CA ARG A 21 -4.50 -2.48 10.32
C ARG A 21 -5.25 -2.00 11.56
N ALA A 22 -6.55 -1.79 11.42
CA ALA A 22 -7.42 -1.40 12.52
C ALA A 22 -8.77 -2.11 12.42
N ALA A 23 -9.55 -2.09 13.51
CA ALA A 23 -10.90 -2.65 13.51
C ALA A 23 -11.91 -1.76 12.75
N SER A 24 -11.65 -0.46 12.67
CA SER A 24 -12.51 0.55 12.04
C SER A 24 -11.69 1.77 11.62
N VAL A 25 -12.26 2.63 10.77
CA VAL A 25 -11.66 3.92 10.37
C VAL A 25 -11.40 4.80 11.60
N ASP A 26 -12.31 4.80 12.57
CA ASP A 26 -12.18 5.58 13.80
C ASP A 26 -10.95 5.14 14.63
N GLY A 27 -10.78 3.82 14.84
CA GLY A 27 -9.60 3.28 15.52
C GLY A 27 -8.29 3.54 14.77
N ALA A 28 -8.36 3.56 13.43
CA ALA A 28 -7.22 3.96 12.60
C ALA A 28 -6.87 5.44 12.79
N MET A 29 -7.87 6.33 12.77
CA MET A 29 -7.69 7.76 13.01
C MET A 29 -7.16 8.05 14.42
N GLU A 30 -7.65 7.36 15.44
CA GLU A 30 -7.16 7.52 16.82
C GLU A 30 -5.67 7.14 16.91
N THR A 31 -5.29 6.03 16.28
CA THR A 31 -3.87 5.58 16.22
C THR A 31 -2.98 6.62 15.54
N LEU A 32 -3.44 7.23 14.44
CA LEU A 32 -2.70 8.28 13.74
C LEU A 32 -2.65 9.58 14.55
N ARG A 33 -3.73 9.98 15.23
CA ARG A 33 -3.76 11.15 16.11
C ARG A 33 -2.78 11.02 17.27
N ARG A 34 -2.65 9.83 17.86
CA ARG A 34 -1.67 9.55 18.93
C ARG A 34 -0.21 9.72 18.46
N ARG A 35 0.06 9.59 17.16
CA ARG A 35 1.39 9.84 16.58
C ARG A 35 1.72 11.32 16.41
N GLY A 36 0.74 12.21 16.59
CA GLY A 36 0.94 13.66 16.50
C GLY A 36 1.14 14.20 15.08
N SER A 37 1.03 13.34 14.05
CA SER A 37 1.16 13.74 12.65
C SER A 37 -0.16 14.28 12.09
N GLU A 38 -0.10 15.25 11.19
CA GLU A 38 -1.29 15.80 10.53
C GLU A 38 -1.80 14.78 9.50
N ILE A 39 -3.03 14.30 9.69
CA ILE A 39 -3.65 13.33 8.79
C ILE A 39 -4.15 14.07 7.56
N VAL A 40 -3.55 13.78 6.41
CA VAL A 40 -3.94 14.36 5.12
C VAL A 40 -5.09 13.57 4.50
N SER A 41 -4.99 12.24 4.55
CA SER A 41 -6.00 11.33 4.00
C SER A 41 -5.92 9.96 4.64
N ILE A 42 -7.06 9.30 4.75
CA ILE A 42 -7.16 7.89 5.14
C ILE A 42 -8.22 7.21 4.28
N ARG A 43 -7.92 6.01 3.79
CA ARG A 43 -8.86 5.19 3.02
C ARG A 43 -8.74 3.73 3.39
N GLU A 44 -9.87 3.04 3.44
CA GLU A 44 -9.89 1.59 3.56
C GLU A 44 -9.43 0.95 2.25
N ILE A 45 -8.55 -0.03 2.35
CA ILE A 45 -8.12 -0.85 1.23
C ILE A 45 -8.96 -2.11 1.22
N LYS A 46 -9.86 -2.20 0.24
CA LYS A 46 -10.57 -3.44 -0.05
C LYS A 46 -9.55 -4.50 -0.48
N SER A 47 -9.64 -5.69 0.10
CA SER A 47 -8.65 -6.78 -0.06
C SER A 47 -8.34 -7.17 -1.51
N GLU A 48 -9.19 -6.79 -2.48
CA GLU A 48 -8.94 -6.98 -3.92
C GLU A 48 -7.65 -6.26 -4.40
N PHE A 49 -7.26 -5.14 -3.77
CA PHE A 49 -5.97 -4.47 -4.03
C PHE A 49 -4.78 -5.09 -3.30
N GLN A 50 -5.02 -6.05 -2.41
CA GLN A 50 -3.96 -6.75 -1.67
C GLN A 50 -3.39 -7.93 -2.46
N ALA A 51 -4.08 -8.38 -3.53
CA ALA A 51 -3.64 -9.47 -4.39
C ALA A 51 -2.66 -9.03 -5.50
N ASP A 52 -2.64 -7.73 -5.86
CA ASP A 52 -1.89 -7.26 -7.04
C ASP A 52 -0.51 -6.66 -6.73
N ARG A 53 -0.21 -6.39 -5.45
CA ARG A 53 1.16 -6.06 -5.04
C ARG A 53 1.94 -7.33 -4.76
N LEU A 54 2.42 -7.96 -5.83
CA LEU A 54 3.56 -8.88 -5.78
C LEU A 54 4.58 -8.29 -4.79
N THR A 55 4.93 -9.02 -3.75
CA THR A 55 5.96 -8.59 -2.81
C THR A 55 7.26 -8.33 -3.58
N VAL A 56 8.11 -7.42 -3.10
CA VAL A 56 9.41 -7.09 -3.74
C VAL A 56 10.19 -8.34 -4.23
N PRO A 57 10.29 -9.45 -3.47
CA PRO A 57 10.93 -10.67 -3.97
C PRO A 57 10.14 -11.37 -5.10
N GLU A 58 8.82 -11.32 -5.10
CA GLU A 58 7.99 -11.88 -6.19
C GLU A 58 8.12 -11.06 -7.47
N GLN A 59 8.31 -9.73 -7.38
CA GLN A 59 8.62 -8.89 -8.54
C GLN A 59 9.97 -9.23 -9.17
N ILE A 60 10.98 -9.53 -8.35
CA ILE A 60 12.32 -9.94 -8.83
C ILE A 60 12.25 -11.31 -9.49
N ASN A 61 11.55 -12.27 -8.87
CA ASN A 61 11.38 -13.60 -9.45
C ASN A 61 10.60 -13.53 -10.76
N LEU A 62 9.54 -12.73 -10.82
CA LEU A 62 8.79 -12.49 -12.07
C LEU A 62 9.65 -11.82 -13.14
N ALA A 63 10.49 -10.85 -12.77
CA ALA A 63 11.42 -10.20 -13.69
C ALA A 63 12.47 -11.19 -14.25
N LEU A 64 13.04 -12.04 -13.41
CA LEU A 64 13.97 -13.09 -13.81
C LEU A 64 13.29 -14.17 -14.66
N TYR A 65 12.06 -14.55 -14.31
CA TYR A 65 11.25 -15.50 -15.08
C TYR A 65 10.93 -14.95 -16.47
N LYS A 66 10.52 -13.68 -16.58
CA LYS A 66 10.28 -13.00 -17.87
C LYS A 66 11.56 -12.91 -18.71
N ALA A 67 12.69 -12.58 -18.09
CA ALA A 67 13.99 -12.50 -18.77
C ALA A 67 14.43 -13.88 -19.31
N ARG A 68 14.13 -14.96 -18.60
CA ARG A 68 14.48 -16.33 -19.02
C ARG A 68 13.53 -16.91 -20.07
N THR A 69 12.26 -16.53 -20.04
CA THR A 69 11.23 -17.16 -20.90
C THR A 69 10.92 -16.39 -22.18
N HIS A 70 11.42 -15.17 -22.37
CA HIS A 70 11.23 -14.39 -23.61
C HIS A 70 9.75 -14.24 -24.02
N VAL A 71 8.80 -14.36 -23.07
CA VAL A 71 7.37 -14.21 -23.32
C VAL A 71 7.09 -12.73 -23.51
N GLN A 72 7.02 -12.31 -24.78
CA GLN A 72 6.41 -11.06 -25.17
C GLN A 72 4.94 -11.12 -24.76
N SER A 73 4.54 -10.16 -23.95
CA SER A 73 3.15 -9.87 -23.60
C SER A 73 2.31 -9.91 -24.88
N VAL A 74 1.43 -10.91 -24.98
CA VAL A 74 0.38 -10.95 -26.00
C VAL A 74 -0.55 -9.79 -25.68
N ASP A 75 -0.43 -8.73 -26.47
CA ASP A 75 -1.32 -7.58 -26.48
C ASP A 75 -2.70 -8.08 -26.92
N PHE A 76 -3.62 -8.23 -25.97
CA PHE A 76 -5.03 -8.35 -26.29
C PHE A 76 -5.58 -6.92 -26.43
N SER A 77 -5.36 -6.33 -27.60
CA SER A 77 -6.20 -5.27 -28.16
C SER A 77 -7.55 -5.81 -28.61
#